data_AF-A0A508YH57-F1
#
_entry.id   AF-A0A508YH57-F1
#
_cell.length_a   1.000
_cell.length_b   1.000
_cell.length_c   1.000
_cell.angle_alpha   90.00
_cell.angle_beta   90.00
_cell.angle_gamma   90.00
#
_symmetry.space_group_name_H-M   'P 1'
#
loop_
_entity.id
_entity.type
_entity.pdbx_description
1 polymer ?
#
loop_
_entity_poly.entity_id
_entity_poly.type
_entity_poly.pdbx_seq_one_letter_code
_entity_poly.pdbx_strand_id
1 'polypeptide(L)'
;MIKILVLLIAVLLIAAIIWWFFGRHQEKAVAADVSADSQDQKVKVEVNGGYSPSTIVLKKGVPAELDFYRKDPSSCLERVVFPDMGINEKLPQNQLHQIKVDTSKAGEYEFACGMNMFHGKVIVK
;
A
#
# COMPACT_ATOMS: atom_id res chain seq x y z
N MET A 1 -22.79 -23.60 39.45
CA MET A 1 -23.15 -22.21 39.05
C MET A 1 -21.93 -21.40 38.60
N ILE A 2 -20.89 -21.22 39.43
CA ILE A 2 -19.67 -20.46 39.06
C ILE A 2 -18.98 -20.99 37.79
N LYS A 3 -18.84 -22.31 37.64
CA LYS A 3 -18.20 -22.91 36.44
C LYS A 3 -18.91 -22.57 35.12
N ILE A 4 -20.25 -22.45 35.14
CA ILE A 4 -21.05 -22.10 33.96
C ILE A 4 -20.89 -20.61 33.64
N LEU A 5 -20.86 -19.76 34.67
CA LEU A 5 -20.61 -18.32 34.52
C LEU A 5 -19.23 -18.06 33.90
N VAL A 6 -18.18 -18.75 34.38
CA VAL A 6 -16.81 -18.63 33.85
C VAL A 6 -16.74 -19.07 32.38
N LEU A 7 -17.44 -20.15 32.03
CA LEU A 7 -17.45 -20.67 30.66
C LEU A 7 -18.16 -19.70 29.70
N LEU A 8 -19.28 -19.10 30.12
CA LEU A 8 -19.97 -18.09 29.33
C LEU A 8 -19.12 -16.83 29.11
N ILE A 9 -18.43 -16.34 30.14
CA ILE A 9 -17.54 -15.17 30.03
C ILE A 9 -16.37 -15.48 29.08
N ALA A 10 -15.77 -16.67 29.19
CA ALA A 10 -14.68 -17.09 28.30
C ALA A 10 -15.11 -17.14 26.83
N VAL A 11 -16.28 -17.72 26.53
CA VAL A 11 -16.82 -17.77 25.16
C VAL A 11 -17.11 -16.37 24.62
N LEU A 12 -17.63 -15.47 25.45
CA LEU A 12 -17.93 -14.09 25.07
C LEU A 12 -16.65 -13.31 24.75
N LEU A 13 -15.60 -13.48 25.56
CA LEU A 13 -14.28 -12.88 25.31
C LEU A 13 -13.62 -13.44 24.04
N ILE A 14 -13.70 -14.76 23.81
CA ILE A 14 -13.17 -15.38 22.59
C ILE A 14 -13.90 -14.83 21.35
N ALA A 15 -15.22 -14.73 21.38
CA ALA A 15 -16.00 -14.15 20.30
C ALA A 15 -15.63 -12.67 20.05
N ALA A 16 -15.41 -11.90 21.11
CA ALA A 16 -14.98 -10.50 21.01
C ALA A 16 -13.57 -10.35 20.39
N ILE A 17 -12.62 -11.22 20.76
CA ILE A 17 -11.26 -11.21 20.19
C ILE A 17 -11.29 -11.62 18.71
N ILE A 18 -12.05 -12.67 18.36
CA ILE A 18 -12.22 -13.10 16.97
C ILE A 18 -12.87 -11.98 16.15
N TRP A 19 -13.91 -11.33 16.67
CA TRP A 19 -14.53 -10.18 16.02
C TRP A 19 -13.56 -9.01 15.89
N TRP A 20 -12.76 -8.70 16.91
CA TRP A 20 -11.84 -7.57 16.86
C TRP A 20 -10.72 -7.79 15.83
N PHE A 21 -10.24 -9.04 15.71
CA PHE A 21 -9.13 -9.37 14.82
C PHE A 21 -9.58 -9.67 13.38
N PHE A 22 -10.74 -10.31 13.20
CA PHE A 22 -11.29 -10.68 11.88
C PHE A 22 -12.42 -9.74 11.40
N GLY A 23 -12.88 -8.82 12.24
CA GLY A 23 -13.88 -7.81 11.94
C GLY A 23 -13.34 -6.73 11.02
N ARG A 24 -13.19 -7.10 9.74
CA ARG A 24 -12.95 -6.22 8.60
C ARG A 24 -11.73 -5.29 8.76
N HIS A 25 -10.55 -5.88 8.77
CA HIS A 25 -9.36 -5.25 8.17
C HIS A 25 -9.23 -5.66 6.69
N GLN A 26 -10.32 -5.52 5.92
CA GLN A 26 -10.16 -5.46 4.47
C GLN A 26 -9.58 -4.08 4.18
N GLU A 27 -8.27 -4.04 3.89
CA GLU A 27 -7.64 -2.89 3.26
C GLU A 27 -8.44 -2.53 2.02
N LYS A 28 -9.23 -1.46 2.11
CA LYS A 28 -9.90 -0.91 0.95
C LYS A 28 -8.79 -0.44 0.01
N ALA A 29 -8.69 -1.03 -1.18
CA ALA A 29 -7.91 -0.46 -2.26
C ALA A 29 -8.37 0.99 -2.44
N VAL A 30 -7.50 1.94 -2.10
CA VAL A 30 -7.78 3.36 -2.24
C VAL A 30 -7.67 3.67 -3.73
N ALA A 31 -8.81 3.97 -4.36
CA ALA A 31 -8.80 4.61 -5.66
C ALA A 31 -8.12 5.98 -5.50
N ALA A 32 -7.19 6.31 -6.39
CA ALA A 32 -6.52 7.61 -6.38
C ALA A 32 -7.55 8.74 -6.30
N ASP A 33 -7.43 9.59 -5.28
CA ASP A 33 -8.25 10.79 -5.13
C ASP A 33 -7.86 11.75 -6.25
N VAL A 34 -8.74 11.90 -7.24
CA VAL A 34 -8.54 12.88 -8.31
C VAL A 34 -8.88 14.23 -7.69
N SER A 35 -7.86 14.90 -7.14
CA SER A 35 -7.97 16.31 -6.77
C SER A 35 -8.41 17.08 -8.01
N ALA A 36 -9.60 17.67 -7.94
CA ALA A 36 -10.32 18.29 -9.04
C ALA A 36 -9.65 19.58 -9.60
N ASP A 37 -8.38 19.83 -9.28
CA ASP A 37 -7.70 21.11 -9.52
C ASP A 37 -6.29 20.95 -10.12
N SER A 38 -5.87 19.73 -10.47
CA SER A 38 -4.58 19.50 -11.14
C SER A 38 -4.75 18.36 -12.15
N GLN A 39 -4.28 18.57 -13.38
CA GLN A 39 -4.30 17.56 -14.45
C GLN A 39 -3.37 16.36 -14.17
N ASP A 40 -2.84 16.25 -12.96
CA ASP A 40 -1.86 15.25 -12.53
C ASP A 40 -2.42 14.41 -11.38
N GLN A 41 -2.18 13.10 -11.42
CA GLN A 41 -2.61 12.16 -10.38
C GLN A 41 -1.48 11.99 -9.37
N LYS A 42 -1.70 12.40 -8.12
CA LYS A 42 -0.71 12.21 -7.06
C LYS A 42 -1.22 11.18 -6.06
N VAL A 43 -0.43 10.13 -5.83
CA VAL A 43 -0.77 9.08 -4.85
C VAL A 43 0.39 8.92 -3.88
N LYS A 44 0.09 9.08 -2.59
CA LYS A 44 1.07 8.86 -1.53
C LYS A 44 1.08 7.38 -1.13
N VAL A 45 2.28 6.81 -1.10
CA VAL A 45 2.55 5.43 -0.67
C VAL A 45 3.41 5.46 0.57
N GLU A 46 2.86 5.01 1.69
CA GLU A 46 3.61 4.82 2.92
C GLU A 46 4.41 3.52 2.87
N VAL A 47 5.69 3.61 3.21
CA VAL A 47 6.62 2.48 3.23
C VAL A 47 7.03 2.20 4.68
N ASN A 48 6.34 1.23 5.28
CA ASN A 48 6.48 0.82 6.68
C ASN A 48 6.16 -0.68 6.82
N GLY A 49 7.18 -1.55 6.82
CA GLY A 49 6.98 -3.00 6.80
C GLY A 49 6.28 -3.53 5.54
N GLY A 50 6.31 -2.77 4.44
CA GLY A 50 5.57 -3.04 3.21
C GLY A 50 5.17 -1.74 2.49
N TYR A 51 4.27 -1.83 1.52
CA TYR A 51 3.73 -0.70 0.77
C TYR A 51 2.26 -0.52 1.10
N SER A 52 1.87 0.68 1.54
CA SER A 52 0.48 1.02 1.83
C SER A 52 0.09 2.33 1.14
N PRO A 53 -0.86 2.33 0.18
CA PRO A 53 -1.55 1.16 -0.35
C PRO A 53 -0.63 0.26 -1.20
N SER A 54 -0.88 -1.04 -1.18
CA SER A 54 -0.17 -2.02 -2.01
C SER A 54 -0.69 -2.06 -3.45
N THR A 55 -1.94 -1.64 -3.67
CA THR A 55 -2.56 -1.55 -4.99
C THR A 55 -2.98 -0.11 -5.26
N ILE A 56 -2.46 0.46 -6.34
CA ILE A 56 -2.74 1.83 -6.76
C ILE A 56 -3.43 1.78 -8.11
N VAL A 57 -4.50 2.55 -8.28
CA VAL A 57 -5.26 2.60 -9.54
C VAL A 57 -5.14 3.99 -10.13
N LEU A 58 -4.56 4.08 -11.31
CA LEU A 58 -4.31 5.30 -12.07
C LEU A 58 -5.18 5.33 -13.34
N LYS A 59 -5.45 6.55 -13.84
CA LYS A 59 -6.18 6.75 -15.09
C LYS A 59 -5.20 6.78 -16.26
N LYS A 60 -5.52 6.05 -17.33
CA LYS A 60 -4.72 6.08 -18.56
C LYS A 60 -4.65 7.48 -19.16
N GLY A 61 -3.45 7.88 -19.58
CA GLY A 61 -3.22 9.13 -20.31
C GLY A 61 -3.21 10.39 -19.45
N VAL A 62 -3.28 10.26 -18.13
CA VAL A 62 -3.14 11.37 -17.17
C VAL A 62 -1.78 11.23 -16.48
N PRO A 63 -0.89 12.24 -16.51
CA PRO A 63 0.39 12.18 -15.82
C PRO A 63 0.20 11.79 -14.35
N ALA A 64 1.00 10.84 -13.85
CA ALA A 64 0.90 10.36 -12.48
C ALA A 64 2.23 10.40 -11.75
N GLU A 65 2.18 10.83 -10.48
CA GLU A 65 3.29 10.87 -9.56
C GLU A 65 2.96 10.04 -8.31
N LEU A 66 3.86 9.10 -7.98
CA LEU A 66 3.79 8.31 -6.77
C LEU A 66 4.77 8.86 -5.74
N ASP A 67 4.24 9.32 -4.61
CA ASP A 67 5.02 9.88 -3.51
C ASP A 67 5.29 8.79 -2.47
N PHE A 68 6.47 8.18 -2.52
CA PHE A 68 6.88 7.17 -1.55
C PHE A 68 7.43 7.83 -0.29
N TYR A 69 6.88 7.50 0.87
CA TYR A 69 7.33 7.97 2.17
C TYR A 69 7.85 6.81 3.02
N ARG A 70 9.17 6.67 3.09
CA ARG A 70 9.83 5.60 3.84
C ARG A 70 9.98 5.94 5.31
N LYS A 71 9.16 5.31 6.15
CA LYS A 71 9.33 5.31 7.61
C LYS A 71 10.22 4.16 8.08
N ASP A 72 10.23 3.05 7.35
CA ASP A 72 10.96 1.85 7.71
C ASP A 72 12.50 2.02 7.61
N PRO A 73 13.27 1.77 8.68
CA PRO A 73 14.73 1.85 8.65
C PRO A 73 15.40 0.65 7.94
N SER A 74 14.67 -0.41 7.61
CA SER A 74 15.23 -1.63 7.01
C SER A 74 15.86 -1.35 5.64
N SER A 75 16.97 -2.04 5.36
CA SER A 75 17.66 -1.98 4.06
C SER A 75 16.84 -2.62 2.94
N CYS A 76 15.89 -3.51 3.26
CA CYS A 76 15.01 -4.15 2.30
C CYS A 76 14.19 -3.11 1.50
N LEU A 77 13.64 -2.10 2.19
CA LEU A 77 12.79 -1.05 1.63
C LEU A 77 13.58 0.22 1.24
N GLU A 78 14.91 0.15 1.18
CA GLU A 78 15.75 1.28 0.78
C GLU A 78 15.61 1.63 -0.71
N ARG A 79 15.09 0.71 -1.52
CA ARG A 79 14.88 0.93 -2.96
C ARG A 79 13.51 0.45 -3.36
N VAL A 80 12.98 1.08 -4.39
CA VAL A 80 11.79 0.63 -5.12
C VAL A 80 12.17 0.41 -6.57
N VAL A 81 11.68 -0.72 -7.10
CA VAL A 81 11.98 -1.20 -8.44
C VAL A 81 10.68 -1.44 -9.18
N PHE A 82 10.54 -0.84 -10.36
CA PHE A 82 9.47 -1.14 -11.31
C PHE A 82 10.11 -1.82 -12.53
N PRO A 83 10.09 -3.17 -12.60
CA PRO A 83 10.77 -3.91 -13.67
C PRO A 83 10.26 -3.53 -15.07
N ASP A 84 8.94 -3.40 -15.22
CA ASP A 84 8.29 -3.09 -16.50
C ASP A 84 8.58 -1.67 -17.00
N MET A 85 8.89 -0.75 -16.08
CA MET A 85 9.18 0.66 -16.38
C MET A 85 10.68 0.98 -16.32
N GLY A 86 11.53 0.01 -15.95
CA GLY A 86 12.97 0.21 -15.79
C GLY A 86 13.35 1.18 -14.67
N ILE A 87 12.46 1.44 -13.71
CA ILE A 87 12.71 2.37 -12.60
C ILE A 87 13.40 1.60 -11.47
N ASN A 88 14.51 2.13 -10.96
CA ASN A 88 15.20 1.61 -9.78
C ASN A 88 15.75 2.77 -8.95
N GLU A 89 14.93 3.25 -8.03
CA GLU A 89 15.22 4.45 -7.25
C GLU A 89 15.41 4.16 -5.77
N LYS A 90 16.25 4.96 -5.14
CA LYS A 90 16.54 4.88 -3.71
C LYS A 90 15.52 5.73 -2.94
N LEU A 91 14.94 5.16 -1.90
CA LEU A 91 14.00 5.81 -1.00
C LEU A 91 14.75 6.32 0.25
N PRO A 92 14.99 7.64 0.38
CA PRO A 92 15.54 8.21 1.60
C PRO A 92 14.58 8.02 2.78
N GLN A 93 15.14 7.76 3.97
CA GLN A 93 14.35 7.57 5.17
C GLN A 93 13.75 8.88 5.66
N ASN A 94 12.50 8.84 6.13
CA ASN A 94 11.69 9.96 6.62
C ASN A 94 11.58 11.11 5.62
N GLN A 95 11.65 10.81 4.33
CA GLN A 95 11.56 11.78 3.26
C GLN A 95 10.58 11.29 2.20
N LEU A 96 9.89 12.23 1.57
CA LEU A 96 9.05 11.97 0.41
C LEU A 96 9.93 11.87 -0.82
N HIS A 97 9.77 10.79 -1.57
CA HIS A 97 10.46 10.56 -2.83
C HIS A 97 9.43 10.38 -3.94
N GLN A 98 9.49 11.25 -4.96
CA GLN A 98 8.49 11.29 -6.02
C GLN A 98 8.97 10.48 -7.22
N ILE A 99 8.13 9.55 -7.68
CA ILE A 99 8.41 8.72 -8.85
C ILE A 99 7.32 8.96 -9.89
N LYS A 100 7.76 9.35 -11.10
CA LYS A 100 6.86 9.54 -12.24
C LYS A 100 6.54 8.20 -12.87
N VAL A 101 5.26 7.94 -13.09
CA VAL A 101 4.75 6.70 -13.66
C VAL A 101 4.20 7.00 -15.05
N ASP A 102 4.63 6.23 -16.05
CA ASP A 102 4.09 6.34 -17.40
C ASP A 102 2.71 5.67 -17.47
N THR A 103 1.66 6.49 -17.59
CA THR A 103 0.26 6.05 -17.71
C THR A 103 -0.21 5.95 -19.17
N SER A 104 0.68 6.06 -20.15
CA SER A 104 0.33 6.01 -21.59
C SER A 104 -0.25 4.65 -21.99
N LYS A 105 0.24 3.58 -21.35
CA LYS A 105 -0.16 2.20 -21.61
C LYS A 105 -1.00 1.68 -20.45
N ALA A 106 -2.23 1.28 -20.75
CA ALA A 106 -3.07 0.57 -19.80
C ALA A 106 -2.48 -0.81 -19.52
N GLY A 107 -2.53 -1.24 -18.27
CA GLY A 107 -1.91 -2.48 -17.82
C GLY A 107 -1.77 -2.52 -16.30
N GLU A 108 -1.37 -3.69 -15.81
CA GLU A 108 -0.93 -3.87 -14.44
C GLU A 108 0.60 -3.88 -14.43
N TYR A 109 1.19 -3.03 -13.60
CA TYR A 109 2.63 -2.90 -13.43
C TYR A 109 2.98 -3.24 -11.99
N GLU A 110 3.82 -4.24 -11.80
CA GLU A 110 4.27 -4.62 -10.47
C GLU A 110 5.47 -3.78 -10.06
N PHE A 111 5.55 -3.47 -8.77
CA PHE A 111 6.74 -2.88 -8.18
C PHE A 111 7.11 -3.63 -6.92
N ALA A 112 8.41 -3.66 -6.63
CA ALA A 112 8.93 -4.37 -5.48
C ALA A 112 10.04 -3.59 -4.80
N CYS A 113 10.39 -4.04 -3.61
CA CYS A 113 11.58 -3.54 -2.94
C CYS A 113 12.85 -4.03 -3.64
N GLY A 114 14.01 -3.44 -3.35
CA GLY A 114 15.28 -3.82 -3.98
C GLY A 114 15.67 -5.31 -3.81
N MET A 115 15.12 -5.98 -2.79
CA MET A 115 15.31 -7.41 -2.52
C MET A 115 14.19 -8.30 -3.07
N ASN A 116 13.21 -7.74 -3.79
CA ASN A 116 12.07 -8.45 -4.36
C ASN A 116 11.26 -9.28 -3.33
N MET A 117 11.03 -8.72 -2.14
CA MET A 117 10.27 -9.37 -1.05
C MET A 117 8.92 -8.72 -0.82
N PHE A 118 8.89 -7.39 -0.71
CA PHE A 118 7.65 -6.64 -0.60
C PHE A 118 7.22 -6.22 -1.99
N HIS A 119 5.94 -6.41 -2.30
CA HIS A 119 5.37 -6.15 -3.60
C HIS A 119 4.18 -5.21 -3.49
N GLY A 120 4.02 -4.38 -4.50
CA GLY A 120 2.82 -3.64 -4.78
C GLY A 120 2.55 -3.65 -6.28
N LYS A 121 1.42 -3.08 -6.69
CA LYS A 121 1.05 -2.97 -8.09
C LYS A 121 0.34 -1.68 -8.39
N VAL A 122 0.54 -1.22 -9.62
CA VAL A 122 -0.10 -0.05 -10.21
C VAL A 122 -0.95 -0.54 -11.37
N ILE A 123 -2.25 -0.27 -11.31
CA ILE A 123 -3.22 -0.61 -12.34
C ILE A 123 -3.54 0.67 -13.10
N VAL A 124 -3.15 0.74 -14.36
CA VAL A 124 -3.47 1.86 -15.27
C VAL A 124 -4.67 1.45 -16.12
N LYS A 125 -5.81 2.16 -15.99
CA LYS A 125 -7.03 1.88 -16.76
C LYS A 125 -7.77 3.14 -17.21
#